data_AF-A0A5C7MQ43-F1
#
_entry.id   AF-A0A5C7MQ43-F1
#
_cell.length_a   1.000
_cell.length_b   1.000
_cell.length_c   1.000
_cell.angle_alpha   90.00
_cell.angle_beta   90.00
_cell.angle_gamma   90.00
#
_symmetry.space_group_name_H-M   'P 1'
#
loop_
_entity.id
_entity.type
_entity.pdbx_description
1 polymer ?
#
loop_
_entity_poly.entity_id
_entity_poly.type
_entity_poly.pdbx_seq_one_letter_code
_entity_poly.pdbx_strand_id
1 'polypeptide(L)'
;MSALPPALLEAFGVAARELGFCSAARLFVREAAKSGGEAIVRQLRDQLGRTYPVLDAVCAAWLDGDRDPALAVDAVQRALHGARAVVVVGFEADALDALIPRLSRQVIYFLSTTPEGDASWERILANYGERVASVDLLSFQRLAGSHTAVLCLLYGVAEQTVHVPPAWLRFFGDDVRAQFRTFVGWDVLRRPMYVYPRWLYEVPHSDFARIV
;
A
#
# COMPACT_ATOMS: atom_id res chain seq x y z
N MET A 1 24.51 16.32 -18.59
CA MET A 1 23.75 15.73 -17.46
C MET A 1 23.91 14.22 -17.59
N SER A 2 24.48 13.53 -16.59
CA SER A 2 24.59 12.07 -16.68
C SER A 2 23.20 11.45 -16.49
N ALA A 3 22.85 10.48 -17.32
CA ALA A 3 21.63 9.69 -17.12
C ALA A 3 21.75 8.88 -15.81
N LEU A 4 20.63 8.52 -15.19
CA LEU A 4 20.68 7.60 -14.07
C LEU A 4 21.06 6.21 -14.61
N PRO A 5 21.79 5.39 -13.85
CA PRO A 5 22.15 4.06 -14.29
C PRO A 5 20.89 3.23 -14.63
N PRO A 6 20.85 2.50 -15.75
CA PRO A 6 19.73 1.62 -16.09
C PRO A 6 19.39 0.60 -14.99
N ALA A 7 20.40 0.15 -14.24
CA ALA A 7 20.26 -0.74 -13.10
C ALA A 7 19.35 -0.19 -11.98
N LEU A 8 19.10 1.12 -11.94
CA LEU A 8 18.22 1.73 -10.95
C LEU A 8 16.76 1.30 -11.14
N LEU A 9 16.34 1.02 -12.38
CA LEU A 9 15.00 0.51 -12.68
C LEU A 9 14.79 -0.89 -12.05
N GLU A 10 15.75 -1.79 -12.26
CA GLU A 10 15.74 -3.13 -11.68
C GLU A 10 15.82 -3.07 -10.15
N ALA A 11 16.70 -2.22 -9.61
CA ALA A 11 16.83 -2.02 -8.17
C ALA A 11 15.51 -1.52 -7.55
N PHE A 12 14.82 -0.59 -8.20
CA PHE A 12 13.51 -0.12 -7.74
C PHE A 12 12.47 -1.24 -7.76
N GLY A 13 12.40 -2.02 -8.84
CA GLY A 13 11.47 -3.15 -8.94
C GLY A 13 11.69 -4.20 -7.86
N VAL A 14 12.95 -4.52 -7.53
CA VAL A 14 13.30 -5.43 -6.43
C VAL A 14 12.88 -4.83 -5.09
N ALA A 15 13.20 -3.56 -4.82
CA ALA A 15 12.82 -2.90 -3.58
C ALA A 15 11.30 -2.83 -3.41
N ALA A 16 10.55 -2.52 -4.47
CA ALA A 16 9.09 -2.46 -4.44
C ALA A 16 8.42 -3.80 -4.13
N ARG A 17 9.04 -4.93 -4.54
CA ARG A 17 8.54 -6.27 -4.18
C ARG A 17 8.70 -6.60 -2.69
N GLU A 18 9.72 -6.05 -2.05
CA GLU A 18 10.02 -6.32 -0.64
C GLU A 18 9.39 -5.30 0.32
N LEU A 19 9.22 -4.06 -0.12
CA LEU A 19 8.77 -2.95 0.72
C LEU A 19 7.36 -2.46 0.38
N GLY A 20 6.82 -2.80 -0.79
CA GLY A 20 5.68 -2.09 -1.38
C GLY A 20 6.12 -0.90 -2.23
N PHE A 21 5.26 -0.50 -3.18
CA PHE A 21 5.61 0.50 -4.19
C PHE A 21 5.79 1.91 -3.60
N CYS A 22 4.94 2.31 -2.66
CA CYS A 22 4.99 3.63 -2.05
C CYS A 22 6.19 3.75 -1.10
N SER A 23 6.44 2.75 -0.27
CA SER A 23 7.56 2.70 0.68
C SER A 23 8.89 2.69 -0.09
N ALA A 24 9.01 1.87 -1.14
CA ALA A 24 10.19 1.88 -2.01
C ALA A 24 10.36 3.25 -2.72
N ALA A 25 9.28 3.86 -3.21
CA ALA A 25 9.34 5.18 -3.85
C ALA A 25 9.84 6.25 -2.91
N ARG A 26 9.35 6.30 -1.67
CA ARG A 26 9.81 7.25 -0.64
C ARG A 26 11.28 7.05 -0.31
N LEU A 27 11.73 5.79 -0.17
CA LEU A 27 13.13 5.47 0.05
C LEU A 27 14.00 6.00 -1.10
N PHE A 28 13.68 5.66 -2.35
CA PHE A 28 14.47 6.06 -3.52
C PHE A 28 14.51 7.58 -3.70
N VAL A 29 13.38 8.27 -3.50
CA VAL A 29 13.32 9.73 -3.58
C VAL A 29 14.15 10.40 -2.49
N ARG A 30 14.10 9.89 -1.24
CA ARG A 30 14.95 10.38 -0.15
C ARG A 30 16.44 10.22 -0.46
N GLU A 31 16.85 9.07 -0.96
CA GLU A 31 18.26 8.81 -1.30
C GLU A 31 18.74 9.60 -2.52
N ALA A 32 17.88 9.75 -3.54
CA ALA A 32 18.13 10.60 -4.70
C ALA A 32 18.34 12.07 -4.28
N ALA A 33 17.47 12.57 -3.40
CA ALA A 33 17.57 13.93 -2.88
C ALA A 33 18.83 14.14 -2.03
N LYS A 34 19.22 13.16 -1.21
CA LYS A 34 20.50 13.20 -0.47
C LYS A 34 21.71 13.24 -1.40
N SER A 35 21.66 12.53 -2.53
CA SER A 35 22.78 12.40 -3.46
C SER A 35 22.99 13.62 -4.36
N GLY A 36 21.92 14.32 -4.76
CA GLY A 36 22.06 15.48 -5.65
C GLY A 36 20.85 16.42 -5.68
N GLY A 37 20.04 16.42 -4.62
CA GLY A 37 18.92 17.32 -4.43
C GLY A 37 17.79 17.11 -5.44
N GLU A 38 16.99 18.16 -5.63
CA GLU A 38 15.82 18.14 -6.52
C GLU A 38 16.16 17.83 -7.97
N ALA A 39 17.37 18.17 -8.43
CA ALA A 39 17.79 17.89 -9.80
C ALA A 39 17.80 16.38 -10.08
N ILE A 40 18.29 15.57 -9.14
CA ILE A 40 18.29 14.11 -9.26
C ILE A 40 16.88 13.54 -9.08
N VAL A 41 16.06 14.12 -8.19
CA VAL A 41 14.65 13.71 -8.05
C VAL A 41 13.86 13.96 -9.34
N ARG A 42 14.08 15.09 -10.03
CA ARG A 42 13.50 15.34 -11.36
C ARG A 42 13.94 14.29 -12.39
N GLN A 43 15.23 13.98 -12.45
CA GLN A 43 15.74 12.94 -13.35
C GLN A 43 15.15 11.56 -13.04
N LEU A 44 15.01 11.21 -11.76
CA LEU A 44 14.39 9.96 -11.31
C LEU A 44 12.94 9.88 -11.80
N ARG A 45 12.18 10.96 -11.61
CA ARG A 45 10.81 11.10 -12.10
C ARG A 45 10.72 10.92 -13.61
N ASP A 46 11.54 11.66 -14.36
CA ASP A 46 11.49 11.68 -15.82
C ASP A 46 11.81 10.32 -16.44
N GLN A 47 12.74 9.58 -15.84
CA GLN A 47 13.22 8.30 -16.38
C GLN A 47 12.36 7.11 -15.93
N LEU A 48 11.93 7.08 -14.67
CA LEU A 48 11.24 5.91 -14.09
C LEU A 48 9.74 6.14 -13.86
N GLY A 49 9.27 7.39 -13.76
CA GLY A 49 7.89 7.71 -13.35
C GLY A 49 6.80 7.19 -14.29
N ARG A 50 7.07 7.13 -15.60
CA ARG A 50 6.14 6.52 -16.57
C ARG A 50 5.99 5.02 -16.35
N THR A 51 7.08 4.35 -16.03
CA THR A 51 7.07 2.92 -15.73
C THR A 51 6.46 2.68 -14.37
N TYR A 52 6.75 3.54 -13.39
CA TYR A 52 6.30 3.45 -12.00
C TYR A 52 5.49 4.68 -11.56
N PRO A 53 4.16 4.68 -11.79
CA PRO A 53 3.31 5.84 -11.47
C PRO A 53 3.31 6.27 -9.99
N VAL A 54 3.46 5.32 -9.07
CA VAL A 54 3.61 5.63 -7.64
C VAL A 54 4.91 6.41 -7.38
N LEU A 55 6.00 6.04 -8.07
CA LEU A 55 7.26 6.79 -7.99
C LEU A 55 7.13 8.19 -8.58
N ASP A 56 6.42 8.34 -9.72
CA ASP A 56 6.12 9.67 -10.29
C ASP A 56 5.41 10.58 -9.27
N ALA A 57 4.36 10.06 -8.63
CA ALA A 57 3.57 10.80 -7.66
C ALA A 57 4.40 11.19 -6.41
N VAL A 58 5.25 10.29 -5.91
CA VAL A 58 6.14 10.60 -4.76
C VAL A 58 7.22 11.62 -5.15
N CYS A 59 7.79 11.53 -6.36
CA CYS A 59 8.73 12.54 -6.85
C CYS A 59 8.05 13.90 -7.00
N ALA A 60 6.82 13.94 -7.52
CA ALA A 60 6.03 15.15 -7.64
C ALA A 60 5.78 15.79 -6.26
N ALA A 61 5.32 15.00 -5.28
CA ALA A 61 5.11 15.47 -3.91
C ALA A 61 6.38 16.08 -3.31
N TRP A 62 7.52 15.40 -3.48
CA TRP A 62 8.82 15.89 -3.00
C TRP A 62 9.21 17.24 -3.60
N LEU A 63 9.04 17.38 -4.92
CA LEU A 63 9.35 18.61 -5.67
C LEU A 63 8.40 19.76 -5.34
N ASP A 64 7.17 19.45 -4.95
CA ASP A 64 6.18 20.42 -4.48
C ASP A 64 6.37 20.80 -2.99
N GLY A 65 7.33 20.17 -2.29
CA GLY A 65 7.67 20.47 -0.90
C GLY A 65 7.07 19.52 0.14
N ASP A 66 6.23 18.56 -0.26
CA ASP A 66 5.67 17.53 0.62
C ASP A 66 6.62 16.32 0.71
N ARG A 67 7.71 16.50 1.48
CA ARG A 67 8.90 15.63 1.42
C ARG A 67 8.86 14.40 2.35
N ASP A 68 7.91 14.30 3.26
CA ASP A 68 7.67 13.08 4.05
C ASP A 68 6.28 13.17 4.73
N PRO A 69 5.19 12.91 3.99
CA PRO A 69 3.86 13.10 4.54
C PRO A 69 3.61 12.11 5.67
N ALA A 70 3.20 12.63 6.83
CA ALA A 70 2.85 11.80 7.97
C ALA A 70 1.78 10.76 7.59
N LEU A 71 2.04 9.51 7.92
CA LEU A 71 1.09 8.41 7.77
C LEU A 71 -0.05 8.61 8.78
N ALA A 72 -1.30 8.54 8.31
CA ALA A 72 -2.51 8.75 9.12
C ALA A 72 -2.84 7.58 10.07
N VAL A 73 -1.83 7.01 10.73
CA VAL A 73 -1.91 5.78 11.52
C VAL A 73 -2.96 5.88 12.63
N ASP A 74 -3.07 7.03 13.30
CA ASP A 74 -4.10 7.26 14.33
C ASP A 74 -5.52 7.19 13.77
N ALA A 75 -5.73 7.68 12.55
CA ALA A 75 -7.04 7.65 11.91
C ALA A 75 -7.42 6.21 11.53
N VAL A 76 -6.47 5.42 11.03
CA VAL A 76 -6.65 4.00 10.74
C VAL A 76 -6.96 3.21 12.01
N GLN A 77 -6.19 3.41 13.08
CA GLN A 77 -6.41 2.73 14.35
C GLN A 77 -7.81 3.01 14.91
N ARG A 78 -8.29 4.27 14.81
CA ARG A 78 -9.67 4.64 15.19
C ARG A 78 -10.71 3.99 14.27
N ALA A 79 -10.47 3.94 12.96
CA ALA A 79 -11.38 3.31 12.00
C ALA A 79 -11.53 1.80 12.24
N LEU A 80 -10.48 1.14 12.70
CA LEU A 80 -10.47 -0.29 13.04
C LEU A 80 -10.99 -0.58 14.46
N HIS A 81 -11.45 0.43 15.20
CA HIS A 81 -11.92 0.26 16.57
C HIS A 81 -13.11 -0.71 16.63
N GLY A 82 -13.06 -1.63 17.60
CA GLY A 82 -14.09 -2.66 17.81
C GLY A 82 -13.98 -3.89 16.89
N ALA A 83 -13.05 -3.90 15.92
CA ALA A 83 -12.70 -5.13 15.22
C ALA A 83 -11.85 -6.03 16.14
N ARG A 84 -12.06 -7.35 16.06
CA ARG A 84 -11.23 -8.39 16.69
C ARG A 84 -10.19 -8.94 15.73
N ALA A 85 -10.49 -8.95 14.44
CA ALA A 85 -9.58 -9.35 13.38
C ALA A 85 -9.51 -8.28 12.29
N VAL A 86 -8.35 -8.15 11.66
CA VAL A 86 -8.12 -7.24 10.53
C VAL A 86 -7.49 -8.01 9.39
N VAL A 87 -8.14 -8.01 8.23
CA VAL A 87 -7.58 -8.52 6.97
C VAL A 87 -6.99 -7.34 6.21
N VAL A 88 -5.70 -7.38 5.94
CA VAL A 88 -4.97 -6.34 5.21
C VAL A 88 -4.84 -6.74 3.75
N VAL A 89 -5.27 -5.84 2.86
CA VAL A 89 -5.23 -6.00 1.41
C VAL A 89 -4.21 -5.04 0.83
N GLY A 90 -3.13 -5.59 0.26
CA GLY A 90 -1.96 -4.84 -0.17
C GLY A 90 -0.85 -4.83 0.88
N PHE A 91 0.33 -4.33 0.48
CA PHE A 91 1.50 -4.32 1.33
C PHE A 91 2.32 -3.03 1.14
N GLU A 92 2.62 -2.35 2.24
CA GLU A 92 3.54 -1.21 2.32
C GLU A 92 4.24 -1.25 3.68
N ALA A 93 5.55 -1.49 3.68
CA ALA A 93 6.35 -1.70 4.88
C ALA A 93 6.25 -0.49 5.83
N ASP A 94 6.48 0.73 5.35
CA ASP A 94 6.45 1.95 6.19
C ASP A 94 5.09 2.10 6.92
N ALA A 95 3.99 1.80 6.22
CA ALA A 95 2.64 1.91 6.78
C ALA A 95 2.34 0.80 7.80
N LEU A 96 2.70 -0.44 7.48
CA LEU A 96 2.39 -1.61 8.30
C LEU A 96 3.29 -1.68 9.53
N ASP A 97 4.57 -1.34 9.41
CA ASP A 97 5.51 -1.23 10.53
C ASP A 97 5.04 -0.20 11.55
N ALA A 98 4.42 0.89 11.10
CA ALA A 98 3.84 1.91 11.97
C ALA A 98 2.50 1.50 12.60
N LEU A 99 1.67 0.75 11.87
CA LEU A 99 0.32 0.36 12.32
C LEU A 99 0.31 -0.86 13.24
N ILE A 100 1.04 -1.92 12.90
CA ILE A 100 0.98 -3.22 13.58
C ILE A 100 1.23 -3.13 15.09
N PRO A 101 2.25 -2.38 15.58
CA PRO A 101 2.47 -2.22 17.01
C PRO A 101 1.28 -1.58 17.75
N ARG A 102 0.45 -0.81 17.05
CA ARG A 102 -0.70 -0.09 17.62
C ARG A 102 -1.98 -0.93 17.67
N LEU A 103 -2.03 -2.03 16.93
CA LEU A 103 -3.18 -2.93 16.88
C LEU A 103 -3.09 -4.04 17.94
N SER A 104 -2.63 -3.77 19.16
CA SER A 104 -2.24 -4.80 20.14
C SER A 104 -3.30 -5.85 20.53
N ARG A 105 -4.57 -5.64 20.18
CA ARG A 105 -5.68 -6.55 20.51
C ARG A 105 -6.24 -7.31 19.31
N GLN A 106 -5.91 -6.88 18.10
CA GLN A 106 -6.47 -7.47 16.88
C GLN A 106 -5.59 -8.60 16.37
N VAL A 107 -6.22 -9.69 15.93
CA VAL A 107 -5.53 -10.66 15.08
C VAL A 107 -5.36 -10.04 13.69
N ILE A 108 -4.16 -10.09 13.12
CA ILE A 108 -3.87 -9.46 11.83
C ILE A 108 -3.59 -10.55 10.81
N TYR A 109 -4.28 -10.47 9.68
CA TYR A 109 -4.10 -11.34 8.53
C TYR A 109 -3.66 -10.51 7.34
N PHE A 110 -2.52 -10.86 6.73
CA PHE A 110 -2.17 -10.32 5.42
C PHE A 110 -2.73 -11.21 4.33
N LEU A 111 -3.41 -10.59 3.38
CA LEU A 111 -3.93 -11.29 2.22
C LEU A 111 -2.79 -11.54 1.22
N SER A 112 -2.41 -12.80 1.06
CA SER A 112 -1.47 -13.22 0.03
C SER A 112 -2.18 -13.35 -1.31
N THR A 113 -1.59 -12.76 -2.36
CA THR A 113 -1.97 -13.00 -3.76
C THR A 113 -1.14 -14.09 -4.42
N THR A 114 -0.10 -14.56 -3.76
CA THR A 114 0.80 -15.60 -4.27
C THR A 114 0.44 -16.96 -3.65
N PRO A 115 0.70 -18.07 -4.37
CA PRO A 115 0.51 -19.41 -3.83
C PRO A 115 1.31 -19.63 -2.53
N GLU A 116 0.88 -20.59 -1.70
CA GLU A 116 1.68 -21.04 -0.55
C GLU A 116 3.09 -21.43 -1.00
N GLY A 117 4.12 -20.94 -0.30
CA GLY A 117 5.54 -21.24 -0.59
C GLY A 117 6.31 -20.20 -1.42
N ASP A 118 5.78 -18.99 -1.65
CA ASP A 118 6.60 -17.89 -2.18
C ASP A 118 7.59 -17.41 -1.11
N ALA A 119 8.87 -17.77 -1.30
CA ALA A 119 9.96 -17.42 -0.40
C ALA A 119 10.09 -15.90 -0.13
N SER A 120 9.66 -15.05 -1.08
CA SER A 120 9.66 -13.59 -0.90
C SER A 120 8.62 -13.20 0.16
N TRP A 121 7.42 -13.80 0.08
CA TRP A 121 6.32 -13.52 1.00
C TRP A 121 6.58 -14.08 2.40
N GLU A 122 7.14 -15.29 2.48
CA GLU A 122 7.58 -15.86 3.76
C GLU A 122 8.61 -14.97 4.46
N ARG A 123 9.57 -14.42 3.70
CA ARG A 123 10.56 -13.48 4.23
C ARG A 123 9.91 -12.18 4.74
N ILE A 124 8.96 -11.62 4.00
CA ILE A 124 8.23 -10.41 4.43
C ILE A 124 7.49 -10.69 5.75
N LEU A 125 6.77 -11.81 5.85
CA LEU A 125 6.03 -12.17 7.06
C LEU A 125 6.96 -12.42 8.25
N ALA A 126 8.14 -13.01 8.03
CA ALA A 126 9.13 -13.24 9.07
C ALA A 126 9.55 -11.95 9.79
N ASN A 127 9.53 -10.79 9.12
CA ASN A 127 9.81 -9.49 9.74
C ASN A 127 8.79 -9.10 10.81
N TYR A 128 7.57 -9.63 10.74
CA TYR A 128 6.49 -9.38 11.69
C TYR A 128 6.35 -10.47 12.76
N GLY A 129 7.11 -11.57 12.64
CA GLY A 129 7.05 -12.72 13.55
C GLY A 129 5.63 -13.28 13.68
N GLU A 130 5.27 -13.72 14.89
CA GLU A 130 3.95 -14.31 15.17
C GLU A 130 2.81 -13.28 15.22
N ARG A 131 3.12 -11.99 15.06
CA ARG A 131 2.13 -10.92 15.17
C ARG A 131 1.15 -10.92 14.01
N VAL A 132 1.57 -11.41 12.84
CA VAL A 132 0.78 -11.40 11.61
C VAL A 132 0.71 -12.82 11.06
N ALA A 133 -0.48 -13.23 10.63
CA ALA A 133 -0.69 -14.46 9.89
C ALA A 133 -0.93 -14.15 8.40
N SER A 134 -0.66 -15.11 7.53
CA SER A 134 -1.05 -15.03 6.12
C SER A 134 -2.44 -15.64 5.93
N VAL A 135 -3.19 -15.15 4.95
CA VAL A 135 -4.40 -15.80 4.43
C VAL A 135 -4.44 -15.67 2.92
N ASP A 136 -4.82 -16.73 2.21
CA ASP A 136 -4.88 -16.73 0.75
C ASP A 136 -6.25 -16.25 0.21
N LEU A 137 -6.30 -15.99 -1.10
CA LEU A 137 -7.49 -15.50 -1.81
C LEU A 137 -8.69 -16.48 -1.83
N LEU A 138 -8.48 -17.78 -1.55
CA LEU A 138 -9.52 -18.80 -1.50
C LEU A 138 -10.05 -18.99 -0.07
N SER A 139 -9.22 -18.75 0.94
CA SER A 139 -9.54 -19.02 2.34
C SER A 139 -10.03 -17.80 3.13
N PHE A 140 -9.82 -16.57 2.64
CA PHE A 140 -10.12 -15.35 3.40
C PHE A 140 -11.60 -15.24 3.83
N GLN A 141 -12.54 -15.81 3.06
CA GLN A 141 -13.96 -15.79 3.39
C GLN A 141 -14.28 -16.51 4.71
N ARG A 142 -13.41 -17.41 5.19
CA ARG A 142 -13.55 -18.05 6.51
C ARG A 142 -13.41 -17.05 7.66
N LEU A 143 -12.81 -15.88 7.39
CA LEU A 143 -12.65 -14.79 8.35
C LEU A 143 -13.83 -13.81 8.32
N ALA A 144 -14.81 -14.01 7.44
CA ALA A 144 -16.03 -13.19 7.39
C ALA A 144 -16.74 -13.15 8.75
N GLY A 145 -17.33 -12.00 9.07
CA GLY A 145 -18.14 -11.79 10.25
C GLY A 145 -18.14 -10.35 10.75
N SER A 146 -19.07 -10.06 11.67
CA SER A 146 -19.28 -8.74 12.28
C SER A 146 -18.13 -8.24 13.17
N HIS A 147 -17.08 -9.04 13.33
CA HIS A 147 -15.89 -8.72 14.12
C HIS A 147 -14.62 -8.56 13.28
N THR A 148 -14.69 -8.80 11.97
CA THR A 148 -13.54 -8.72 11.07
C THR A 148 -13.65 -7.47 10.21
N ALA A 149 -12.66 -6.59 10.31
CA ALA A 149 -12.52 -5.45 9.42
C ALA A 149 -11.58 -5.77 8.26
N VAL A 150 -11.82 -5.16 7.10
CA VAL A 150 -10.90 -5.22 5.95
C VAL A 150 -10.23 -3.87 5.81
N LEU A 151 -8.90 -3.86 5.77
CA LEU A 151 -8.07 -2.68 5.56
C LEU A 151 -7.41 -2.79 4.19
N CYS A 152 -7.68 -1.87 3.26
CA CYS A 152 -7.01 -1.82 1.96
C CYS A 152 -6.03 -0.66 1.91
N LEU A 153 -4.82 -0.92 1.44
CA LEU A 153 -3.86 0.14 1.14
C LEU A 153 -4.19 0.74 -0.23
N LEU A 154 -4.57 2.01 -0.23
CA LEU A 154 -5.03 2.75 -1.38
C LEU A 154 -3.93 3.64 -1.94
N TYR A 155 -3.94 3.78 -3.25
CA TYR A 155 -3.09 4.70 -3.99
C TYR A 155 -3.99 5.68 -4.74
N GLY A 156 -3.55 6.92 -4.91
CA GLY A 156 -4.22 7.84 -5.83
C GLY A 156 -5.69 8.06 -5.52
N VAL A 157 -6.00 8.65 -4.35
CA VAL A 157 -7.37 9.05 -3.99
C VAL A 157 -7.72 10.36 -4.70
N ALA A 158 -8.73 10.29 -5.58
CA ALA A 158 -9.35 11.45 -6.25
C ALA A 158 -10.73 11.74 -5.64
N GLU A 159 -11.53 12.65 -6.22
CA GLU A 159 -12.83 13.02 -5.62
C GLU A 159 -13.86 11.88 -5.55
N GLN A 160 -13.86 10.97 -6.52
CA GLN A 160 -14.87 9.90 -6.64
C GLN A 160 -14.27 8.51 -6.82
N THR A 161 -12.98 8.42 -7.14
CA THR A 161 -12.28 7.16 -7.40
C THR A 161 -11.03 7.01 -6.55
N VAL A 162 -10.68 5.76 -6.28
CA VAL A 162 -9.41 5.37 -5.64
C VAL A 162 -8.78 4.23 -6.42
N HIS A 163 -7.47 4.07 -6.28
CA HIS A 163 -6.77 2.94 -6.89
C HIS A 163 -6.39 1.91 -5.83
N VAL A 164 -6.73 0.65 -6.12
CA VAL A 164 -6.56 -0.48 -5.20
C VAL A 164 -5.64 -1.56 -5.80
N PRO A 165 -4.98 -2.37 -4.95
CA PRO A 165 -4.33 -3.60 -5.38
C PRO A 165 -5.33 -4.56 -6.05
N PRO A 166 -4.89 -5.39 -7.02
CA PRO A 166 -5.74 -6.38 -7.70
C PRO A 166 -6.50 -7.32 -6.75
N ALA A 167 -5.90 -7.63 -5.60
CA ALA A 167 -6.48 -8.49 -4.58
C ALA A 167 -7.83 -7.97 -4.04
N TRP A 168 -8.04 -6.66 -4.08
CA TRP A 168 -9.30 -6.03 -3.66
C TRP A 168 -10.50 -6.52 -4.46
N LEU A 169 -10.32 -6.91 -5.72
CA LEU A 169 -11.40 -7.38 -6.58
C LEU A 169 -12.07 -8.67 -6.06
N ARG A 170 -11.47 -9.36 -5.08
CA ARG A 170 -12.10 -10.49 -4.37
C ARG A 170 -13.04 -10.08 -3.25
N PHE A 171 -12.91 -8.84 -2.77
CA PHE A 171 -13.77 -8.21 -1.77
C PHE A 171 -14.86 -7.36 -2.42
N PHE A 172 -14.74 -7.13 -3.73
CA PHE A 172 -15.71 -6.42 -4.54
C PHE A 172 -17.00 -7.24 -4.69
N GLY A 173 -18.15 -6.57 -4.56
CA GLY A 173 -19.48 -7.17 -4.67
C GLY A 173 -20.27 -7.11 -3.37
N ASP A 174 -21.57 -6.77 -3.48
CA ASP A 174 -22.45 -6.53 -2.34
C ASP A 174 -22.55 -7.71 -1.37
N ASP A 175 -22.52 -8.94 -1.91
CA ASP A 175 -22.59 -10.16 -1.11
C ASP A 175 -21.39 -10.34 -0.18
N VAL A 176 -20.18 -9.99 -0.64
CA VAL A 176 -18.96 -10.08 0.18
C VAL A 176 -18.90 -8.90 1.14
N ARG A 177 -19.29 -7.70 0.72
CA ARG A 177 -19.28 -6.52 1.59
C ARG A 177 -20.20 -6.65 2.80
N ALA A 178 -21.35 -7.29 2.64
CA ALA A 178 -22.27 -7.53 3.76
C ALA A 178 -21.72 -8.51 4.81
N GLN A 179 -20.69 -9.30 4.48
CA GLN A 179 -20.16 -10.35 5.35
C GLN A 179 -19.14 -9.84 6.36
N PHE A 180 -18.48 -8.70 6.11
CA PHE A 180 -17.46 -8.14 7.00
C PHE A 180 -18.00 -6.96 7.80
N ARG A 181 -17.35 -6.65 8.93
CA ARG A 181 -17.74 -5.56 9.81
C ARG A 181 -17.70 -4.20 9.12
N THR A 182 -16.59 -3.93 8.43
CA THR A 182 -16.31 -2.63 7.81
C THR A 182 -15.15 -2.75 6.84
N PHE A 183 -15.12 -1.87 5.85
CA PHE A 183 -14.09 -1.74 4.83
C PHE A 183 -13.43 -0.36 4.99
N VAL A 184 -12.16 -0.35 5.34
CA VAL A 184 -11.36 0.86 5.54
C VAL A 184 -10.33 0.94 4.44
N GLY A 185 -10.33 2.06 3.72
CA GLY A 185 -9.27 2.41 2.78
C GLY A 185 -8.24 3.29 3.47
N TRP A 186 -6.96 2.98 3.34
CA TRP A 186 -5.87 3.82 3.85
C TRP A 186 -5.09 4.41 2.68
N ASP A 187 -5.23 5.71 2.45
CA ASP A 187 -4.47 6.44 1.43
C ASP A 187 -2.99 6.54 1.83
N VAL A 188 -2.22 5.57 1.37
CA VAL A 188 -0.78 5.53 1.62
C VAL A 188 -0.04 6.52 0.73
N LEU A 189 -0.60 6.93 -0.42
CA LEU A 189 0.06 7.85 -1.34
C LEU A 189 -0.19 9.32 -0.97
N ARG A 190 -1.33 9.62 -0.36
CA ARG A 190 -1.76 10.97 0.07
C ARG A 190 -1.82 12.00 -1.06
N ARG A 191 -1.94 11.52 -2.30
CA ARG A 191 -1.98 12.32 -3.50
C ARG A 191 -2.69 11.55 -4.62
N PRO A 192 -3.47 12.22 -5.49
CA PRO A 192 -3.97 11.60 -6.72
C PRO A 192 -2.83 11.14 -7.63
N MET A 193 -3.07 10.09 -8.40
CA MET A 193 -2.17 9.66 -9.47
C MET A 193 -2.55 10.32 -10.78
N TYR A 194 -1.59 10.94 -11.45
CA TYR A 194 -1.78 11.57 -12.76
C TYR A 194 -1.28 10.69 -13.92
N VAL A 195 -0.46 9.69 -13.61
CA VAL A 195 -0.03 8.66 -14.56
C VAL A 195 -0.84 7.39 -14.27
N TYR A 196 -1.45 6.82 -15.30
CA TYR A 196 -2.33 5.67 -15.15
C TYR A 196 -1.56 4.41 -14.66
N PRO A 197 -1.92 3.83 -13.51
CA PRO A 197 -1.26 2.65 -12.96
C PRO A 197 -1.77 1.36 -13.60
N ARG A 198 -0.96 0.73 -14.47
CA ARG A 198 -1.37 -0.49 -15.20
C ARG A 198 -1.58 -1.75 -14.33
N TRP A 199 -1.21 -1.68 -13.05
CA TRP A 199 -1.26 -2.79 -12.09
C TRP A 199 -2.15 -2.51 -10.88
N LEU A 200 -2.83 -1.36 -10.86
CA LEU A 200 -3.86 -1.05 -9.88
C LEU A 200 -5.21 -0.97 -10.60
N TYR A 201 -6.28 -1.13 -9.84
CA TYR A 201 -7.64 -1.01 -10.37
C TYR A 201 -8.28 0.24 -9.80
N GLU A 202 -8.99 0.97 -10.65
CA GLU A 202 -9.82 2.08 -10.22
C GLU A 202 -11.16 1.54 -9.72
N VAL A 203 -11.55 1.95 -8.51
CA VAL A 203 -12.83 1.58 -7.88
C VAL A 203 -13.48 2.83 -7.26
N PRO A 204 -14.82 2.85 -7.11
CA PRO A 204 -15.51 3.99 -6.52
C PRO A 204 -15.23 4.10 -5.01
N HIS A 205 -15.27 5.32 -4.48
CA HIS A 205 -15.14 5.57 -3.04
C HIS A 205 -16.16 4.82 -2.20
N SER A 206 -17.36 4.59 -2.76
CA SER A 206 -18.48 3.89 -2.12
C SER A 206 -18.19 2.43 -1.77
N ASP A 207 -17.08 1.87 -2.25
CA ASP A 207 -16.60 0.54 -1.84
C ASP A 207 -16.13 0.54 -0.39
N PHE A 208 -15.73 1.70 0.13
CA PHE A 208 -15.18 1.87 1.48
C PHE A 208 -16.19 2.55 2.39
N ALA A 209 -16.33 2.02 3.60
CA ALA A 209 -17.08 2.72 4.66
C ALA A 209 -16.35 3.98 5.11
N ARG A 210 -15.01 3.99 5.00
CA ARG A 210 -14.17 5.14 5.33
C ARG A 210 -12.85 5.07 4.56
N ILE A 211 -12.40 6.21 4.06
CA ILE A 211 -11.03 6.41 3.57
C ILE A 211 -10.30 7.33 4.55
N VAL A 212 -9.07 6.97 4.92
CA VAL A 212 -8.22 7.69 5.89
C VAL A 212 -6.83 7.98 5.34
#